data_AF-A0A9E3XDY5-F1
#
_entry.id   AF-A0A9E3XDY5-F1
#
_cell.length_a   1.000
_cell.length_b   1.000
_cell.length_c   1.000
_cell.angle_alpha   90.00
_cell.angle_beta   90.00
_cell.angle_gamma   90.00
#
_symmetry.space_group_name_H-M   'P 1'
#
loop_
_entity.id
_entity.type
_entity.pdbx_description
1 polymer ?
#
loop_
_entity_poly.entity_id
_entity_poly.type
_entity_poly.pdbx_seq_one_letter_code
_entity_poly.pdbx_strand_id
1 'polypeptide(L)'
;MPLRNDILKYFIDLYYDGDLQKVSHNTGYTIPQLQAWLEGRVEPQHDTVEYIIHSIFTPEFKVIVEYGKFDSSEPILTQLKTLLAGHEDHPGLYAFYDSMGNLVYVGKATRLLDEVYAAIRRDIHIPFPRGISNVPEKRYEIISYISAYDVGTSDWIDYPKHVESLILRISKPLLNKNIGTLEKAFQVPEK
;
A
#
# COMPACT_ATOMS: atom_id res chain seq x y z
N MET A 1 -38.63 2.54 2.65
CA MET A 1 -37.16 2.45 2.77
C MET A 1 -36.75 1.10 2.21
N PRO A 2 -35.69 0.99 1.41
CA PRO A 2 -35.19 -0.33 1.00
C PRO A 2 -34.85 -1.15 2.27
N LEU A 3 -35.17 -2.44 2.26
CA LEU A 3 -34.81 -3.32 3.36
C LEU A 3 -33.27 -3.45 3.39
N ARG A 4 -32.67 -3.52 4.58
CA ARG A 4 -31.20 -3.66 4.71
C ARG A 4 -30.68 -4.92 3.99
N ASN A 5 -31.52 -5.93 3.86
CA ASN A 5 -31.28 -7.13 3.04
C ASN A 5 -31.03 -6.80 1.56
N ASP A 6 -31.82 -5.90 0.96
CA ASP A 6 -31.68 -5.51 -0.45
C ASP A 6 -30.39 -4.74 -0.69
N ILE A 7 -30.02 -3.87 0.26
CA ILE A 7 -28.76 -3.11 0.24
C ILE A 7 -27.58 -4.09 0.27
N LEU A 8 -27.59 -5.02 1.24
CA LEU A 8 -26.54 -6.02 1.38
C LEU A 8 -26.41 -6.91 0.14
N LYS A 9 -27.55 -7.33 -0.42
CA LYS A 9 -27.60 -8.11 -1.66
C LYS A 9 -26.96 -7.36 -2.82
N TYR A 10 -27.32 -6.10 -3.03
CA TYR A 10 -26.72 -5.26 -4.07
C TYR A 10 -25.19 -5.18 -3.94
N PHE A 11 -24.67 -4.96 -2.73
CA PHE A 11 -23.22 -4.89 -2.51
C PHE A 11 -22.52 -6.23 -2.75
N ILE A 12 -23.11 -7.34 -2.31
CA ILE A 12 -22.55 -8.68 -2.51
C ILE A 12 -22.54 -9.04 -4.00
N ASP A 13 -23.63 -8.78 -4.71
CA ASP A 13 -23.72 -9.05 -6.14
C ASP A 13 -22.72 -8.20 -6.94
N LEU A 14 -22.55 -6.92 -6.58
CA LEU A 14 -21.69 -5.99 -7.32
C LEU A 14 -20.19 -6.15 -7.02
N TYR A 15 -19.81 -6.30 -5.75
CA TYR A 15 -18.39 -6.27 -5.34
C TYR A 15 -17.79 -7.65 -5.06
N TYR A 16 -18.63 -8.67 -4.94
CA TYR A 16 -18.19 -10.05 -4.69
C TYR A 16 -18.67 -11.03 -5.76
N ASP A 17 -19.28 -10.57 -6.84
CA ASP A 17 -19.89 -11.40 -7.89
C ASP A 17 -20.94 -12.40 -7.35
N GLY A 18 -21.59 -12.06 -6.23
CA GLY A 18 -22.49 -12.97 -5.52
C GLY A 18 -21.80 -14.09 -4.74
N ASP A 19 -20.47 -14.11 -4.67
CA ASP A 19 -19.70 -15.19 -4.03
C ASP A 19 -19.61 -15.01 -2.51
N LEU A 20 -20.43 -15.78 -1.79
CA LEU A 20 -20.48 -15.76 -0.34
C LEU A 20 -19.20 -16.30 0.33
N GLN A 21 -18.37 -17.06 -0.38
CA GLN A 21 -17.07 -17.49 0.15
C GLN A 21 -16.13 -16.29 0.28
N LYS A 22 -16.06 -15.44 -0.76
CA LYS A 22 -15.25 -14.21 -0.73
C LYS A 22 -15.74 -13.26 0.37
N VAL A 23 -17.06 -13.08 0.49
CA VAL A 23 -17.65 -12.24 1.55
C VAL A 23 -17.30 -12.79 2.92
N SER A 24 -17.46 -14.10 3.12
CA SER A 24 -17.15 -14.77 4.39
C SER A 24 -15.68 -14.62 4.76
N HIS A 25 -14.77 -14.81 3.80
CA HIS A 25 -13.35 -14.62 4.00
C HIS A 25 -12.98 -13.19 4.40
N ASN A 26 -13.55 -12.19 3.73
CA ASN A 26 -13.20 -10.78 3.95
C ASN A 26 -13.87 -10.16 5.19
N THR A 27 -15.04 -10.65 5.60
CA THR A 27 -15.84 -10.05 6.69
C THR A 27 -15.87 -10.90 7.95
N GLY A 28 -15.44 -12.17 7.88
CA GLY A 28 -15.51 -13.13 8.98
C GLY A 28 -16.91 -13.66 9.30
N TYR A 29 -17.96 -13.18 8.61
CA TYR A 29 -19.31 -13.73 8.77
C TYR A 29 -19.44 -15.11 8.14
N THR A 30 -20.21 -15.98 8.77
CA THR A 30 -20.41 -17.34 8.25
C THR A 30 -21.36 -17.34 7.06
N ILE A 31 -21.17 -18.28 6.13
CA ILE A 31 -22.04 -18.44 4.95
C ILE A 31 -23.53 -18.58 5.33
N PRO A 32 -23.90 -19.36 6.37
CA PRO A 32 -25.31 -19.45 6.78
C PRO A 32 -25.90 -18.11 7.24
N GLN A 33 -25.11 -17.26 7.91
CA GLN A 33 -25.55 -15.91 8.29
C GLN A 33 -25.80 -15.05 7.04
N LEU A 34 -24.86 -15.05 6.10
CA LEU A 34 -24.96 -14.34 4.84
C LEU A 34 -26.19 -14.80 4.03
N GLN A 35 -26.41 -16.11 3.91
CA GLN A 35 -27.58 -16.68 3.25
C GLN A 35 -28.88 -16.28 3.94
N ALA A 36 -28.94 -16.31 5.27
CA ALA A 36 -30.13 -15.89 6.01
C ALA A 36 -30.50 -14.41 5.76
N TRP A 37 -29.50 -13.54 5.59
CA TRP A 37 -29.74 -12.15 5.18
C TRP A 37 -30.17 -12.04 3.72
N LEU A 38 -29.50 -12.73 2.79
CA LEU A 38 -29.84 -12.63 1.36
C LEU A 38 -31.21 -13.22 1.00
N GLU A 39 -31.67 -14.21 1.76
CA GLU A 39 -33.00 -14.80 1.62
C GLU A 39 -34.09 -14.03 2.40
N GLY A 40 -33.73 -12.98 3.15
CA GLY A 40 -34.66 -12.20 3.95
C GLY A 40 -35.22 -12.92 5.18
N ARG A 41 -34.64 -14.07 5.57
CA ARG A 41 -35.04 -14.82 6.78
C ARG A 41 -34.72 -14.05 8.06
N VAL A 42 -33.63 -13.27 8.04
CA VAL A 42 -33.17 -12.43 9.14
C VAL A 42 -32.79 -11.07 8.58
N GLU A 43 -33.17 -9.98 9.24
CA GLU A 43 -32.69 -8.64 8.86
C GLU A 43 -31.33 -8.38 9.52
N PRO A 44 -30.29 -7.97 8.76
CA PRO A 44 -29.01 -7.59 9.35
C PRO A 44 -29.15 -6.32 10.19
N GLN A 45 -28.32 -6.18 11.22
CA GLN A 45 -28.25 -4.95 12.01
C GLN A 45 -27.64 -3.83 11.17
N HIS A 46 -27.90 -2.57 11.55
CA HIS A 46 -27.31 -1.40 10.91
C HIS A 46 -25.78 -1.51 10.83
N ASP A 47 -25.13 -1.75 11.97
CA ASP A 47 -23.67 -1.82 12.07
C ASP A 47 -23.07 -2.98 11.27
N THR A 48 -23.83 -4.06 11.06
CA THR A 48 -23.44 -5.17 10.18
C THR A 48 -23.35 -4.72 8.74
N VAL A 49 -24.34 -3.98 8.25
CA VAL A 49 -24.34 -3.45 6.88
C VAL A 49 -23.21 -2.44 6.70
N GLU A 50 -23.04 -1.55 7.67
CA GLU A 50 -21.96 -0.55 7.67
C GLU A 50 -20.58 -1.21 7.66
N TYR A 51 -20.36 -2.22 8.51
CA TYR A 51 -19.10 -2.96 8.53
C TYR A 51 -18.78 -3.63 7.20
N ILE A 52 -19.75 -4.31 6.57
CA ILE A 52 -19.55 -4.96 5.26
C ILE A 52 -19.22 -3.94 4.18
N ILE A 53 -19.89 -2.78 4.19
CA ILE A 53 -19.58 -1.65 3.30
C ILE A 53 -18.13 -1.20 3.54
N HIS A 54 -17.69 -1.04 4.79
CA HIS A 54 -16.31 -0.67 5.09
C HIS A 54 -15.30 -1.70 4.61
N SER A 55 -15.56 -3.01 4.76
CA SER A 55 -14.70 -4.08 4.25
C SER A 55 -14.61 -4.09 2.72
N ILE A 56 -15.61 -3.58 2.00
CA ILE A 56 -15.56 -3.43 0.53
C ILE A 56 -14.66 -2.28 0.13
N PHE A 57 -14.83 -1.12 0.78
CA PHE A 57 -14.22 0.13 0.31
C PHE A 57 -12.90 0.48 1.00
N THR A 58 -12.59 -0.14 2.13
CA THR A 58 -11.38 0.14 2.91
C THR A 58 -10.40 -1.01 2.69
N PRO A 59 -9.37 -0.83 1.86
CA PRO A 59 -8.41 -1.90 1.62
C PRO A 59 -7.62 -2.21 2.89
N GLU A 60 -7.37 -3.49 3.12
CA GLU A 60 -6.45 -3.94 4.15
C GLU A 60 -5.02 -3.92 3.61
N PHE A 61 -4.13 -3.23 4.32
CA PHE A 61 -2.71 -3.24 4.02
C PHE A 61 -2.13 -4.62 4.33
N LYS A 62 -1.55 -5.27 3.32
CA LYS A 62 -0.85 -6.54 3.52
C LYS A 62 0.65 -6.31 3.41
N VAL A 63 1.36 -6.81 4.41
CA VAL A 63 2.82 -6.85 4.37
C VAL A 63 3.23 -7.91 3.36
N ILE A 64 3.96 -7.51 2.31
CA ILE A 64 4.60 -8.46 1.38
C ILE A 64 5.96 -8.84 1.95
N VAL A 65 6.76 -7.83 2.28
CA VAL A 65 8.09 -8.02 2.90
C VAL A 65 8.44 -6.79 3.73
N GLU A 66 9.07 -7.02 4.89
CA GLU A 66 9.68 -5.97 5.71
C GLU A 66 11.18 -6.21 5.84
N TYR A 67 11.95 -5.17 5.54
CA TYR A 67 13.41 -5.20 5.62
C TYR A 67 14.03 -6.41 4.90
N GLY A 68 13.49 -6.76 3.74
CA GLY A 68 14.02 -7.81 2.90
C GLY A 68 15.43 -7.45 2.44
N LYS A 69 16.40 -8.31 2.72
CA LYS A 69 17.80 -8.06 2.39
C LYS A 69 17.98 -7.95 0.87
N PHE A 70 18.74 -6.95 0.45
CA PHE A 70 19.09 -6.69 -0.94
C PHE A 70 20.61 -6.63 -1.10
N ASP A 71 21.14 -7.36 -2.07
CA ASP A 71 22.55 -7.35 -2.43
C ASP A 71 22.76 -6.66 -3.78
N SER A 72 23.45 -5.53 -3.76
CA SER A 72 23.76 -4.75 -4.97
C SER A 72 24.65 -5.48 -5.99
N SER A 73 25.34 -6.54 -5.57
CA SER A 73 26.23 -7.35 -6.44
C SER A 73 25.49 -8.46 -7.19
N GLU A 74 24.27 -8.80 -6.76
CA GLU A 74 23.45 -9.84 -7.36
C GLU A 74 22.44 -9.29 -8.39
N PRO A 75 21.90 -10.13 -9.30
CA PRO A 75 20.90 -9.69 -10.27
C PRO A 75 19.64 -9.10 -9.61
N ILE A 76 19.46 -7.77 -9.75
CA ILE A 76 18.38 -7.00 -9.12
C ILE A 76 17.01 -7.63 -9.39
N LEU A 77 16.70 -7.94 -10.66
CA LEU A 77 15.37 -8.42 -11.04
C LEU A 77 15.01 -9.75 -10.36
N THR A 78 15.98 -10.65 -10.21
CA THR A 78 15.78 -11.95 -9.56
C THR A 78 15.48 -11.76 -8.08
N GLN A 79 16.26 -10.90 -7.40
CA GLN A 79 16.02 -10.59 -5.99
C GLN A 79 14.64 -9.95 -5.77
N LEU A 80 14.26 -8.98 -6.60
CA LEU A 80 12.96 -8.33 -6.48
C LEU A 80 11.79 -9.29 -6.64
N LYS A 81 11.84 -10.22 -7.60
CA LYS A 81 10.80 -11.26 -7.74
C LYS A 81 10.71 -12.14 -6.50
N THR A 82 11.85 -12.53 -5.94
CA THR A 82 11.90 -13.30 -4.68
C THR A 82 11.29 -12.51 -3.52
N LEU A 83 11.62 -11.22 -3.39
CA LEU A 83 11.12 -10.36 -2.32
C LEU A 83 9.62 -10.06 -2.44
N LEU A 84 9.10 -9.95 -3.67
CA LEU A 84 7.68 -9.65 -3.92
C LEU A 84 6.79 -10.89 -3.90
N ALA A 85 7.35 -12.10 -4.03
CA ALA A 85 6.71 -13.38 -3.73
C ALA A 85 5.29 -13.56 -4.35
N GLY A 86 5.10 -13.19 -5.62
CA GLY A 86 3.79 -13.31 -6.29
C GLY A 86 2.95 -12.01 -6.32
N HIS A 87 3.42 -10.93 -5.70
CA HIS A 87 2.78 -9.61 -5.72
C HIS A 87 3.39 -8.65 -6.76
N GLU A 88 4.07 -9.16 -7.79
CA GLU A 88 4.80 -8.35 -8.76
C GLU A 88 3.92 -7.33 -9.50
N ASP A 89 2.70 -7.75 -9.84
CA ASP A 89 1.73 -6.98 -10.62
C ASP A 89 0.72 -6.21 -9.75
N HIS A 90 0.87 -6.25 -8.43
CA HIS A 90 -0.05 -5.60 -7.51
C HIS A 90 0.31 -4.12 -7.32
N PRO A 91 -0.67 -3.25 -7.06
CA PRO A 91 -0.41 -1.91 -6.58
C PRO A 91 0.09 -1.96 -5.13
N GLY A 92 0.85 -0.94 -4.73
CA GLY A 92 1.35 -0.91 -3.38
C GLY A 92 2.29 0.23 -3.06
N LEU A 93 2.95 0.08 -1.93
CA LEU A 93 4.02 0.94 -1.47
C LEU A 93 5.31 0.14 -1.37
N TYR A 94 6.43 0.80 -1.63
CA TYR A 94 7.74 0.24 -1.42
C TYR A 94 8.66 1.26 -0.75
N ALA A 95 9.59 0.75 0.05
CA ALA A 95 10.53 1.53 0.80
C ALA A 95 11.94 0.96 0.65
N PHE A 96 12.92 1.84 0.52
CA PHE A 96 14.34 1.50 0.45
C PHE A 96 15.06 1.99 1.69
N TYR A 97 15.96 1.16 2.20
CA TYR A 97 16.73 1.45 3.39
C TYR A 97 18.23 1.25 3.15
N ASP A 98 19.05 2.04 3.82
CA ASP A 98 20.50 1.86 3.85
C ASP A 98 20.92 0.71 4.79
N SER A 99 22.22 0.46 4.88
CA SER A 99 22.79 -0.59 5.73
C SER A 99 22.55 -0.40 7.23
N MET A 100 22.21 0.82 7.66
CA MET A 100 21.88 1.16 9.05
C MET A 100 20.36 1.11 9.31
N GLY A 101 19.55 0.77 8.30
CA GLY A 101 18.09 0.71 8.41
C GLY A 101 17.39 2.06 8.30
N ASN A 102 18.08 3.13 7.85
CA ASN A 102 17.45 4.42 7.64
C ASN A 102 16.61 4.41 6.37
N LEU A 103 15.40 4.97 6.41
CA LEU A 103 14.55 5.13 5.23
C LEU A 103 15.16 6.15 4.27
N VAL A 104 15.63 5.69 3.12
CA VAL A 104 16.26 6.55 2.10
C VAL A 104 15.29 6.93 0.99
N TYR A 105 14.31 6.09 0.69
CA TYR A 105 13.28 6.37 -0.32
C TYR A 105 11.97 5.64 0.00
N VAL A 106 10.85 6.27 -0.32
CA VAL A 106 9.53 5.62 -0.37
C VAL A 106 8.87 5.95 -1.72
N GLY A 107 8.13 5.02 -2.27
CA GLY A 107 7.38 5.23 -3.50
C GLY A 107 6.06 4.46 -3.51
N LYS A 108 5.09 4.98 -4.27
CA LYS A 108 3.89 4.22 -4.66
C LYS A 108 4.08 3.53 -6.01
N ALA A 109 3.38 2.40 -6.18
CA ALA A 109 3.39 1.62 -7.40
C ALA A 109 1.98 1.22 -7.82
N THR A 110 1.71 1.24 -9.13
CA THR A 110 0.56 0.53 -9.72
C THR A 110 0.89 -0.93 -10.03
N ARG A 111 2.16 -1.20 -10.39
CA ARG A 111 2.77 -2.53 -10.48
C ARG A 111 4.10 -2.51 -9.73
N LEU A 112 4.15 -3.22 -8.61
CA LEU A 112 5.28 -3.17 -7.68
C LEU A 112 6.62 -3.48 -8.35
N LEU A 113 6.71 -4.56 -9.14
CA LEU A 113 7.98 -4.97 -9.72
C LEU A 113 8.55 -3.90 -10.66
N ASP A 114 7.71 -3.37 -11.57
CA ASP A 114 8.13 -2.38 -12.57
C ASP A 114 8.63 -1.10 -11.90
N GLU A 115 7.86 -0.59 -10.92
CA GLU A 115 8.18 0.67 -10.24
C GLU A 115 9.38 0.52 -9.29
N VAL A 116 9.47 -0.57 -8.53
CA VAL A 116 10.63 -0.84 -7.66
C VAL A 116 11.89 -0.97 -8.52
N TYR A 117 11.82 -1.72 -9.62
CA TYR A 117 12.96 -1.92 -10.52
C TYR A 117 13.39 -0.62 -11.21
N ALA A 118 12.45 0.21 -11.65
CA ALA A 118 12.75 1.53 -12.20
C ALA A 118 13.34 2.45 -11.15
N ALA A 119 12.76 2.50 -9.94
CA ALA A 119 13.17 3.41 -8.89
C ALA A 119 14.55 3.08 -8.32
N ILE A 120 14.90 1.80 -8.13
CA ILE A 120 16.19 1.38 -7.57
C ILE A 120 17.36 1.66 -8.52
N ARG A 121 17.07 1.81 -9.83
CA ARG A 121 18.07 2.10 -10.88
C ARG A 121 18.24 3.58 -11.20
N ARG A 122 17.50 4.47 -10.52
CA ARG A 122 17.62 5.92 -10.69
C ARG A 122 18.96 6.43 -10.15
N ASP A 123 19.38 7.58 -10.66
CA ASP A 123 20.59 8.25 -10.20
C ASP A 123 20.40 8.88 -8.82
N ILE A 124 21.48 8.89 -8.05
CA ILE A 124 21.58 9.58 -6.77
C ILE A 124 21.98 11.04 -7.02
N HIS A 125 21.21 11.96 -6.46
CA HIS A 125 21.44 13.41 -6.60
C HIS A 125 21.68 14.08 -5.24
N ILE A 126 22.34 13.37 -4.31
CA ILE A 126 22.69 13.90 -2.99
C ILE A 126 24.18 14.26 -2.95
N PRO A 127 24.56 15.34 -2.24
CA PRO A 127 25.96 15.69 -2.06
C PRO A 127 26.63 14.69 -1.11
N PHE A 128 27.76 14.11 -1.55
CA PHE A 128 28.60 13.26 -0.72
C PHE A 128 29.79 14.06 -0.13
N PRO A 129 30.26 13.74 1.09
CA PRO A 129 31.45 14.35 1.67
C PRO A 129 32.68 14.19 0.76
N ARG A 130 33.54 15.22 0.70
CA ARG A 130 34.71 15.30 -0.19
C ARG A 130 35.78 14.20 0.02
N GLY A 131 35.65 13.38 1.06
CA GLY A 131 36.58 12.28 1.39
C GLY A 131 36.20 10.92 0.82
N ILE A 132 35.09 10.79 0.09
CA ILE A 132 34.65 9.53 -0.50
C ILE A 132 35.25 9.40 -1.90
N SER A 133 36.06 8.35 -2.11
CA SER A 133 36.75 8.09 -3.37
C SER A 133 35.83 7.52 -4.45
N ASN A 134 34.85 6.69 -4.07
CA ASN A 134 33.86 6.08 -4.96
C ASN A 134 32.48 6.60 -4.57
N VAL A 135 32.02 7.63 -5.27
CA VAL A 135 30.69 8.21 -5.05
C VAL A 135 29.64 7.30 -5.71
N PRO A 136 28.64 6.80 -4.96
CA PRO A 136 27.57 6.02 -5.54
C PRO A 136 26.80 6.82 -6.60
N GLU A 137 26.62 6.26 -7.79
CA GLU A 137 25.91 6.91 -8.89
C GLU A 137 24.44 6.49 -8.90
N LYS A 138 24.16 5.23 -8.57
CA LYS A 138 22.85 4.59 -8.64
C LYS A 138 22.34 4.23 -7.26
N ARG A 139 21.02 4.32 -7.06
CA ARG A 139 20.40 4.05 -5.76
C ARG A 139 20.65 2.65 -5.24
N TYR A 140 20.68 1.63 -6.09
CA TYR A 140 20.93 0.26 -5.66
C TYR A 140 22.28 0.09 -4.94
N GLU A 141 23.27 0.96 -5.16
CA GLU A 141 24.59 0.89 -4.54
C GLU A 141 24.57 1.24 -3.04
N ILE A 142 23.55 1.97 -2.57
CA ILE A 142 23.40 2.38 -1.16
C ILE A 142 22.25 1.67 -0.46
N ILE A 143 21.46 0.88 -1.17
CA ILE A 143 20.30 0.17 -0.64
C ILE A 143 20.76 -1.18 -0.10
N SER A 144 20.34 -1.51 1.11
CA SER A 144 20.60 -2.81 1.75
C SER A 144 19.34 -3.56 2.11
N TYR A 145 18.21 -2.85 2.27
CA TYR A 145 16.92 -3.47 2.54
C TYR A 145 15.78 -2.84 1.74
N ILE A 146 14.79 -3.66 1.43
CA ILE A 146 13.56 -3.27 0.74
C ILE A 146 12.36 -3.77 1.54
N SER A 147 11.39 -2.90 1.76
CA SER A 147 10.06 -3.28 2.24
C SER A 147 9.03 -3.03 1.14
N ALA A 148 8.01 -3.87 1.07
CA ALA A 148 6.88 -3.71 0.16
C ALA A 148 5.57 -4.09 0.85
N TYR A 149 4.53 -3.34 0.52
CA TYR A 149 3.19 -3.49 1.08
C TYR A 149 2.17 -3.45 -0.04
N ASP A 150 1.27 -4.41 -0.05
CA ASP A 150 0.07 -4.38 -0.88
C ASP A 150 -0.96 -3.49 -0.20
N VAL A 151 -1.45 -2.49 -0.92
CA VAL A 151 -2.42 -1.51 -0.42
C VAL A 151 -3.82 -1.81 -0.97
N GLY A 152 -3.99 -2.91 -1.70
CA GLY A 152 -5.20 -3.24 -2.41
C GLY A 152 -5.50 -2.29 -3.57
N THR A 153 -6.47 -2.67 -4.39
CA THR A 153 -7.02 -1.85 -5.47
C THR A 153 -8.31 -1.18 -5.02
N SER A 154 -8.46 0.12 -5.28
CA SER A 154 -9.74 0.81 -5.17
C SER A 154 -9.95 1.65 -6.43
N ASP A 155 -11.11 1.52 -7.06
CA ASP A 155 -11.48 2.32 -8.24
C ASP A 155 -11.78 3.78 -7.90
N TRP A 156 -11.96 4.08 -6.61
CA TRP A 156 -12.48 5.37 -6.15
C TRP A 156 -11.41 6.25 -5.50
N ILE A 157 -10.43 5.64 -4.81
CA ILE A 157 -9.45 6.36 -3.99
C ILE A 157 -8.05 5.78 -4.20
N ASP A 158 -7.09 6.64 -4.54
CA ASP A 158 -5.66 6.29 -4.59
C ASP A 158 -5.09 6.24 -3.15
N TYR A 159 -5.43 5.18 -2.41
CA TYR A 159 -4.93 4.93 -1.06
C TYR A 159 -3.39 4.95 -0.97
N PRO A 160 -2.64 4.32 -1.91
CA PRO A 160 -1.18 4.39 -1.90
C PRO A 160 -0.66 5.84 -1.88
N LYS A 161 -1.25 6.74 -2.66
CA LYS A 161 -0.87 8.16 -2.68
C LYS A 161 -1.06 8.85 -1.33
N HIS A 162 -2.16 8.57 -0.62
CA HIS A 162 -2.43 9.20 0.67
C HIS A 162 -1.43 8.75 1.74
N VAL A 163 -1.12 7.46 1.78
CA VAL A 163 -0.14 6.91 2.74
C VAL A 163 1.28 7.35 2.41
N GLU A 164 1.68 7.30 1.13
CA GLU A 164 2.97 7.83 0.68
C GLU A 164 3.14 9.30 1.09
N SER A 165 2.12 10.13 0.83
CA SER A 165 2.14 11.54 1.18
C SER A 165 2.32 11.79 2.67
N LEU A 166 1.78 10.92 3.53
CA LEU A 166 1.96 11.00 4.97
C LEU A 166 3.40 10.62 5.38
N ILE A 167 3.91 9.50 4.87
CA ILE A 167 5.28 9.01 5.17
C ILE A 167 6.33 10.03 4.72
N LEU A 168 6.18 10.60 3.52
CA LEU A 168 7.10 11.61 2.99
C LEU A 168 7.23 12.82 3.93
N ARG A 169 6.15 13.22 4.59
CA ARG A 169 6.13 14.38 5.48
C ARG A 169 6.76 14.10 6.83
N ILE A 170 6.50 12.91 7.38
CA ILE A 170 7.00 12.49 8.69
C ILE A 170 8.49 12.17 8.57
N SER A 171 8.86 11.33 7.61
CA SER A 171 10.19 10.72 7.55
C SER A 171 11.18 11.47 6.66
N LYS A 172 10.70 12.30 5.73
CA LYS A 172 11.51 13.09 4.78
C LYS A 172 12.72 12.33 4.19
N PRO A 173 12.48 11.20 3.50
CA PRO A 173 13.57 10.36 3.01
C PRO A 173 14.47 11.13 2.04
N LEU A 174 15.79 10.92 2.15
CA LEU A 174 16.81 11.72 1.46
C LEU A 174 16.68 11.71 -0.06
N LEU A 175 16.21 10.61 -0.65
CA LEU A 175 16.13 10.43 -2.10
C LEU A 175 14.77 10.81 -2.69
N ASN A 176 13.80 11.21 -1.87
CA ASN A 176 12.52 11.73 -2.33
C ASN A 176 12.62 13.24 -2.54
N LYS A 177 12.16 13.72 -3.71
CA LYS A 177 11.98 15.16 -3.93
C LYS A 177 10.73 15.62 -3.18
N ASN A 178 10.90 16.47 -2.17
CA ASN A 178 9.78 17.12 -1.50
C ASN A 178 9.25 18.26 -2.40
N ILE A 179 8.24 17.97 -3.22
CA ILE A 179 7.60 18.96 -4.09
C ILE A 179 6.21 19.25 -3.52
N GLY A 180 6.03 20.43 -2.92
CA GLY A 180 4.73 20.94 -2.49
C GLY A 180 4.71 21.48 -1.05
N THR A 181 3.85 22.47 -0.82
CA THR A 181 3.50 23.02 0.49
C THR A 181 2.10 22.57 0.89
N LEU A 182 1.87 22.17 2.15
CA LEU A 182 0.51 22.06 2.67
C LEU A 182 0.10 23.37 3.31
N GLU A 183 -1.15 23.72 3.09
CA GLU A 183 -1.85 24.68 3.93
C GLU A 183 -2.02 24.06 5.32
N LYS A 184 -1.69 24.84 6.36
CA LYS A 184 -1.89 24.40 7.74
C LYS A 184 -3.40 24.34 8.00
N ALA A 185 -3.86 23.25 8.62
CA ALA A 185 -5.26 23.10 9.01
C ALA A 185 -5.74 24.21 9.97
N PHE A 186 -4.81 24.83 10.71
CA PHE A 186 -5.09 25.93 11.61
C PHE A 186 -4.11 27.08 11.32
N GLN A 187 -4.65 28.30 11.22
CA GLN A 187 -3.81 29.50 11.22
C GLN A 187 -3.13 29.62 12.59
N VAL A 188 -1.84 29.93 12.59
CA VAL A 188 -1.12 30.24 13.84
C VAL A 188 -1.76 31.51 14.40
N PRO A 189 -2.21 31.55 15.67
CA PRO A 189 -2.76 32.76 16.24
C PRO A 189 -1.74 33.90 16.12
N GLU A 190 -2.18 35.04 15.57
CA GLU A 190 -1.37 36.26 15.57
C GLU A 190 -1.05 36.62 17.02
N LYS A 191 0.24 36.83 17.31
CA LYS A 191 0.73 37.25 18.63
C LYS A 191 0.50 38.73 18.85
#